data_AF-A0A3L7PPU1-F1
#
_entry.id   AF-A0A3L7PPU1-F1
#
_cell.length_a   1.000
_cell.length_b   1.000
_cell.length_c   1.000
_cell.angle_alpha   90.00
_cell.angle_beta   90.00
_cell.angle_gamma   90.00
#
_symmetry.space_group_name_H-M   'P 1'
#
loop_
_entity.id
_entity.type
_entity.pdbx_description
1 polymer ?
#
loop_
_entity_poly.entity_id
_entity_poly.type
_entity_poly.pdbx_seq_one_letter_code
_entity_poly.pdbx_strand_id
1 'polypeptide(L)'
;MKPVATKVLPTGQLRGTTVDPQRTLARVAIVRGKGLMLGEEAVLEITPAPPGTGIIFERVDLNPTVTIPALVTHVLPKPRRTTLRGGDVTIDTIE
;
A
#
# COMPACT_ATOMS: atom_id res chain seq x y z
N MET A 1 -48.39 20.28 14.97
CA MET A 1 -46.93 20.00 14.95
C MET A 1 -46.72 18.53 15.24
N LYS A 2 -46.09 17.77 14.34
CA LYS A 2 -45.69 16.37 14.62
C LYS A 2 -44.35 16.39 15.39
N PRO A 3 -44.14 15.55 16.41
CA PRO A 3 -42.84 15.46 17.05
C PRO A 3 -41.83 14.84 16.07
N VAL A 4 -40.68 15.48 15.95
CA VAL A 4 -39.50 14.93 15.28
C VAL A 4 -38.94 13.84 16.19
N ALA A 5 -38.88 12.60 15.69
CA ALA A 5 -38.21 11.52 16.39
C ALA A 5 -36.70 11.75 16.34
N THR A 6 -36.14 12.30 17.42
CA THR A 6 -34.69 12.32 17.64
C THR A 6 -34.25 10.89 17.89
N LYS A 7 -33.72 10.23 16.85
CA LYS A 7 -33.05 8.95 17.00
C LYS A 7 -31.71 9.20 17.69
N VAL A 8 -31.70 9.10 19.02
CA VAL A 8 -30.47 8.95 19.80
C VAL A 8 -29.88 7.60 19.40
N LEU A 9 -28.72 7.62 18.73
CA LEU A 9 -27.97 6.40 18.45
C LEU A 9 -27.45 5.84 19.78
N PRO A 10 -27.61 4.54 20.06
CA PRO A 10 -27.11 3.96 21.29
C PRO A 10 -25.58 4.04 21.30
N THR A 11 -25.04 4.59 22.37
CA THR A 11 -23.63 4.51 22.73
C THR A 11 -23.31 3.04 22.98
N GLY A 12 -22.63 2.38 22.04
CA GLY A 12 -22.16 1.00 22.20
C GLY A 12 -22.68 0.02 21.16
N GLN A 13 -22.09 0.05 19.96
CA GLN A 13 -22.11 -1.10 19.06
C GLN A 13 -20.77 -1.15 18.33
N LEU A 14 -19.81 -1.87 18.91
CA LEU A 14 -18.58 -2.25 18.20
C LEU A 14 -19.02 -2.99 16.94
N ARG A 15 -18.71 -2.42 15.77
CA ARG A 15 -19.01 -3.06 14.49
C ARG A 15 -18.26 -4.39 14.41
N GLY A 16 -19.02 -5.48 14.48
CA GLY A 16 -18.71 -6.75 13.83
C GLY A 16 -17.57 -7.58 14.43
N THR A 17 -17.92 -8.72 15.00
CA THR A 17 -17.03 -9.88 15.18
C THR A 17 -16.81 -10.67 13.88
N THR A 18 -17.02 -10.06 12.71
CA THR A 18 -16.77 -10.66 11.40
C THR A 18 -15.51 -10.05 10.81
N VAL A 19 -14.47 -10.88 10.59
CA VAL A 19 -13.24 -10.45 9.93
C VAL A 19 -13.58 -9.98 8.52
N ASP A 20 -13.36 -8.69 8.24
CA ASP A 20 -13.52 -8.17 6.88
C ASP A 20 -12.61 -8.95 5.93
N PRO A 21 -13.12 -9.40 4.75
CA PRO A 21 -12.32 -10.18 3.83
C PRO A 21 -11.16 -9.33 3.28
N GLN A 22 -10.00 -9.97 3.07
CA GLN A 22 -8.88 -9.34 2.38
C GLN A 22 -9.29 -8.88 0.98
N ARG A 23 -8.66 -7.81 0.51
CA ARG A 23 -8.92 -7.23 -0.81
C ARG A 23 -7.65 -7.21 -1.65
N THR A 24 -7.83 -7.40 -2.94
CA THR A 24 -6.79 -7.31 -3.96
C THR A 24 -7.37 -6.60 -5.19
N LEU A 25 -6.53 -6.28 -6.18
CA LEU A 25 -7.00 -5.61 -7.39
C LEU A 25 -7.84 -6.56 -8.26
N ALA A 26 -8.87 -6.04 -8.92
CA ALA A 26 -9.67 -6.81 -9.88
C ALA A 26 -8.93 -7.04 -11.22
N ARG A 27 -7.95 -6.18 -11.53
CA ARG A 27 -7.09 -6.23 -12.73
C ARG A 27 -5.84 -5.40 -12.50
N VAL A 28 -4.84 -5.61 -13.36
CA VAL A 28 -3.61 -4.80 -13.38
C VAL A 28 -3.92 -3.33 -13.61
N ALA A 29 -3.21 -2.44 -12.90
CA ALA A 29 -3.20 -1.00 -13.14
C ALA A 29 -1.77 -0.54 -13.44
N ILE A 30 -1.61 0.38 -14.39
CA ILE A 30 -0.30 0.90 -14.81
C ILE A 30 -0.29 2.42 -14.66
N VAL A 31 0.75 2.94 -14.02
CA VAL A 31 1.03 4.37 -13.88
C VAL A 31 2.42 4.67 -14.42
N ARG A 32 2.56 5.79 -15.13
CA ARG A 32 3.83 6.25 -15.69
C ARG A 32 4.11 7.66 -15.20
N GLY A 33 5.35 7.96 -14.89
CA GLY A 33 5.77 9.31 -14.51
C GLY A 33 7.18 9.33 -13.94
N LYS A 34 7.59 10.51 -13.49
CA LYS A 34 8.91 10.72 -12.91
C LYS A 34 8.91 10.52 -11.40
N GLY A 35 9.96 9.88 -10.89
CA GLY A 35 10.19 9.79 -9.44
C GLY A 35 10.48 11.16 -8.84
N LEU A 36 9.83 11.49 -7.72
CA LEU A 36 9.91 12.82 -7.11
C LEU A 36 11.35 13.26 -6.76
N MET A 37 12.17 12.33 -6.27
CA MET A 37 13.49 12.67 -5.71
C MET A 37 14.59 12.76 -6.76
N LEU A 38 14.52 11.95 -7.81
CA LEU A 38 15.58 11.82 -8.81
C LEU A 38 15.16 12.34 -10.19
N GLY A 39 13.86 12.53 -10.43
CA GLY A 39 13.34 12.95 -11.74
C GLY A 39 13.39 11.85 -12.81
N GLU A 40 13.79 10.63 -12.46
CA GLU A 40 13.89 9.49 -13.37
C GLU A 40 12.53 8.98 -13.79
N GLU A 41 12.41 8.57 -15.06
CA GLU A 41 11.19 7.93 -15.58
C GLU A 41 10.99 6.56 -14.92
N ALA A 42 9.77 6.32 -14.45
CA ALA A 42 9.36 5.08 -13.83
C ALA A 42 8.01 4.62 -14.36
N VAL A 43 7.85 3.30 -14.44
CA VAL A 43 6.58 2.64 -14.73
C VAL A 43 6.24 1.78 -13.52
N LEU A 44 5.10 2.06 -12.90
CA LEU A 44 4.55 1.25 -11.82
C LEU A 44 3.44 0.37 -12.38
N GLU A 45 3.62 -0.95 -12.30
CA GLU A 45 2.57 -1.93 -12.54
C GLU A 45 2.10 -2.48 -11.19
N ILE A 46 0.81 -2.35 -10.89
CA ILE A 46 0.19 -2.86 -9.67
C ILE A 46 -0.68 -4.05 -10.05
N THR A 47 -0.32 -5.23 -9.56
CA THR A 47 -0.93 -6.50 -9.97
C THR A 47 -1.77 -7.13 -8.85
N PRO A 48 -2.78 -7.94 -9.17
CA PRO A 48 -3.50 -8.73 -8.18
C PRO A 48 -2.58 -9.74 -7.48
N ALA A 49 -2.71 -9.87 -6.17
CA ALA A 49 -2.03 -10.86 -5.34
C ALA A 49 -3.02 -11.76 -4.57
N PRO A 50 -2.66 -13.03 -4.27
CA PRO A 50 -3.46 -13.92 -3.43
C PRO A 50 -3.64 -13.42 -1.98
N PRO A 51 -4.65 -13.91 -1.24
CA PRO A 51 -4.79 -13.63 0.18
C PRO A 51 -3.53 -13.99 0.99
N GLY A 52 -3.17 -13.17 1.96
CA GLY A 52 -2.01 -13.35 2.84
C GLY A 52 -0.70 -12.75 2.30
N THR A 53 -0.67 -12.28 1.05
CA THR A 53 0.56 -11.74 0.44
C THR A 53 1.01 -10.43 1.09
N GLY A 54 0.07 -9.58 1.52
CA GLY A 54 0.36 -8.20 1.89
C GLY A 54 0.68 -7.32 0.67
N ILE A 55 1.43 -6.23 0.88
CA ILE A 55 1.93 -5.36 -0.19
C ILE A 55 3.43 -5.65 -0.35
N ILE A 56 3.84 -5.98 -1.57
CA ILE A 56 5.23 -6.26 -1.94
C ILE A 56 5.58 -5.37 -3.12
N PHE A 57 6.71 -4.68 -3.04
CA PHE A 57 7.28 -3.97 -4.17
C PHE A 57 8.31 -4.84 -4.87
N GLU A 58 8.44 -4.71 -6.19
CA GLU A 58 9.41 -5.45 -6.99
C GLU A 58 10.19 -4.50 -7.91
N ARG A 59 11.53 -4.61 -7.89
CA ARG A 59 12.41 -3.95 -8.85
C ARG A 59 12.64 -4.87 -10.04
N VAL A 60 11.78 -4.72 -11.04
CA VAL A 60 11.76 -5.54 -12.27
C VAL A 60 12.85 -5.17 -13.27
N ASP A 61 13.51 -4.02 -13.09
CA ASP A 61 14.63 -3.56 -13.92
C ASP A 61 15.96 -4.23 -13.57
N LEU A 62 16.00 -5.04 -12.50
CA LEU A 62 17.18 -5.77 -12.05
C LEU A 62 17.15 -7.24 -12.52
N ASN A 63 18.32 -7.88 -12.61
CA ASN A 63 18.45 -9.29 -12.93
C ASN A 63 19.39 -10.00 -11.93
N PRO A 64 18.90 -10.87 -11.03
CA PRO A 64 17.48 -11.21 -10.84
C PRO A 64 16.67 -10.02 -10.29
N THR A 65 15.34 -10.07 -10.47
CA THR A 65 14.46 -9.06 -9.86
C THR A 65 14.54 -9.16 -8.34
N VAL A 66 14.32 -8.03 -7.66
CA VAL A 66 14.39 -7.96 -6.19
C VAL A 66 13.03 -7.53 -5.64
N THR A 67 12.47 -8.34 -4.75
CA THR A 67 11.21 -8.07 -4.05
C THR A 67 11.48 -7.56 -2.64
N ILE A 68 10.71 -6.56 -2.20
CA ILE A 68 10.82 -5.98 -0.86
C ILE A 68 9.41 -5.81 -0.28
N PRO A 69 9.04 -6.56 0.79
CA PRO A 69 7.78 -6.37 1.49
C PRO A 69 7.65 -4.98 2.08
N ALA A 70 6.46 -4.38 1.99
CA ALA A 70 6.15 -3.08 2.60
C ALA A 70 5.93 -3.21 4.12
N LEU A 71 6.98 -3.64 4.84
CA LEU A 71 7.00 -3.84 6.28
C LEU A 71 8.00 -2.89 6.93
N VAL A 72 7.72 -2.47 8.17
CA VAL A 72 8.58 -1.56 8.94
C VAL A 72 10.01 -2.09 9.07
N THR A 73 10.19 -3.41 9.12
CA THR A 73 11.50 -4.07 9.18
C THR A 73 12.39 -3.82 7.95
N HIS A 74 11.81 -3.41 6.82
CA HIS A 74 12.54 -3.08 5.59
C HIS A 74 12.71 -1.56 5.40
N VAL A 75 12.21 -0.73 6.32
CA VAL A 75 12.33 0.73 6.20
C VAL A 75 13.77 1.16 6.45
N LEU A 76 14.33 1.87 5.48
CA LEU A 76 15.58 2.60 5.59
C LEU A 76 15.24 4.09 5.77
N PRO A 77 15.54 4.70 6.93
CA PRO A 77 15.31 6.12 7.13
C PRO A 77 16.09 6.97 6.11
N LYS A 78 15.37 7.81 5.37
CA LYS A 78 15.96 8.85 4.52
C LYS A 78 15.20 10.16 4.76
N PRO A 79 15.87 11.33 4.75
CA PRO A 79 15.17 12.60 4.92
C PRO A 79 14.08 12.79 3.86
N ARG A 80 12.90 13.20 4.34
CA ARG A 80 11.75 13.62 3.52
C ARG A 80 11.11 12.53 2.66
N ARG A 81 11.30 11.24 2.99
CA ARG A 81 10.62 10.13 2.32
C ARG A 81 10.67 8.84 3.13
N THR A 82 9.75 7.92 2.84
CA THR A 82 9.89 6.52 3.25
C THR A 82 10.65 5.76 2.16
N THR A 83 11.61 4.94 2.56
CA THR A 83 12.38 4.11 1.64
C THR A 83 12.39 2.67 2.14
N LEU A 84 12.14 1.72 1.26
CA LEU A 84 12.34 0.30 1.54
C LEU A 84 13.73 -0.16 1.05
N ARG A 85 14.35 -1.09 1.78
CA ARG A 85 15.64 -1.70 1.42
C ARG A 85 15.57 -3.22 1.47
N GLY A 86 16.13 -3.88 0.46
CA GLY A 86 16.37 -5.32 0.41
C GLY A 86 17.77 -5.59 -0.15
N GLY A 87 18.68 -6.10 0.69
CA GLY A 87 20.10 -6.15 0.33
C GLY A 87 20.63 -4.73 0.04
N ASP A 88 21.24 -4.52 -1.13
CA ASP A 88 21.71 -3.20 -1.57
C ASP A 88 20.73 -2.45 -2.48
N VAL A 89 19.54 -3.01 -2.69
CA VAL A 89 18.48 -2.42 -3.50
C VAL A 89 17.55 -1.58 -2.64
N THR A 90 17.15 -0.41 -3.15
CA THR A 90 16.17 0.47 -2.50
C THR A 90 15.02 0.86 -3.42
N ILE A 91 13.89 1.20 -2.81
CA ILE A 91 12.71 1.82 -3.45
C ILE A 91 12.32 3.03 -2.61
N ASP A 92 12.38 4.22 -3.20
CA ASP A 92 12.19 5.50 -2.53
C ASP A 92 10.76 6.03 -2.76
N THR A 93 10.23 6.81 -1.81
CA THR A 93 8.93 7.52 -1.89
C THR A 93 7.74 6.55 -2.06
N ILE A 94 7.53 5.69 -1.06
CA ILE A 94 6.45 4.68 -1.06
C ILE A 94 5.18 5.11 -0.30
N GLU A 95 5.21 6.26 0.39
CA GLU A 95 4.09 6.85 1.15
C GLU A 95 3.02 7.51 0.27
#